data_AF-A0AAE4IW87-F1
#
_entry.id   AF-A0AAE4IW87-F1
#
_cell.length_a   1.000
_cell.length_b   1.000
_cell.length_c   1.000
_cell.angle_alpha   90.00
_cell.angle_beta   90.00
_cell.angle_gamma   90.00
#
_symmetry.space_group_name_H-M   'P 1'
#
loop_
_entity.id
_entity.type
_entity.pdbx_description
1 polymer ?
#
loop_
_entity_poly.entity_id
_entity_poly.type
_entity_poly.pdbx_seq_one_letter_code
_entity_poly.pdbx_strand_id
1 'polypeptide(L)'
;MDKTLKYNRALQLEVLNALVDCAPRSLTYPQELELLEKFQDEDHFIACLLYLEMHGLISNPLIKSQTLGEGVKYIFNSHSCYITEKGIDFLLDDGGLSAILKVQTVRLHNDTIIALEDIIRVANMPEDQKNGLISKLRELPADAIKHLTLQLLTQGALNLPSAIQLIQKVLQ
;
A
#
# COMPACT_ATOMS: atom_id res chain seq x y z
N MET A 1 17.30 -14.58 -24.38
CA MET A 1 15.93 -14.07 -24.59
C MET A 1 15.89 -12.56 -24.38
N ASP A 2 15.16 -11.82 -25.21
CA ASP A 2 14.93 -10.38 -25.05
C ASP A 2 14.16 -10.08 -23.74
N LYS A 3 14.39 -8.91 -23.11
CA LYS A 3 13.78 -8.57 -21.81
C LYS A 3 12.26 -8.43 -21.90
N THR A 4 11.73 -7.89 -23.00
CA THR A 4 10.28 -7.71 -23.18
C THR A 4 9.58 -9.03 -23.44
N LEU A 5 10.25 -9.96 -24.12
CA LEU A 5 9.78 -11.34 -24.28
C LEU A 5 9.84 -12.11 -22.96
N LYS A 6 10.92 -11.95 -22.19
CA LYS A 6 11.12 -12.62 -20.88
C LYS A 6 10.08 -12.23 -19.83
N TYR A 7 9.62 -10.98 -19.86
CA TYR A 7 8.64 -10.44 -18.91
C TYR A 7 7.37 -9.99 -19.63
N ASN A 8 6.85 -10.86 -20.50
CA ASN A 8 5.66 -10.60 -21.28
C ASN A 8 4.40 -10.49 -20.38
N ARG A 9 3.66 -9.39 -20.53
CA ARG A 9 2.45 -9.11 -19.72
C ARG A 9 1.30 -10.07 -20.00
N ALA A 10 1.14 -10.54 -21.23
CA ALA A 10 0.08 -11.49 -21.57
C ALA A 10 0.34 -12.85 -20.88
N LEU A 11 1.58 -13.34 -20.87
CA LEU A 11 1.93 -14.59 -20.16
C LEU A 11 1.78 -14.45 -18.64
N GLN A 12 2.07 -13.28 -18.08
CA GLN A 12 1.82 -13.01 -16.66
C GLN A 12 0.33 -13.07 -16.32
N LEU A 13 -0.52 -12.50 -17.17
CA LEU A 13 -1.97 -12.57 -17.01
C LEU A 13 -2.50 -14.00 -17.17
N GLU A 14 -1.94 -14.80 -18.08
CA GLU A 14 -2.29 -16.22 -18.23
C GLU A 14 -2.06 -17.00 -16.93
N VAL A 15 -0.91 -16.80 -16.28
CA VAL A 15 -0.62 -17.41 -14.97
C VAL A 15 -1.60 -16.93 -13.90
N LEU A 16 -1.84 -15.62 -13.79
CA LEU A 16 -2.73 -15.07 -12.77
C LEU A 16 -4.17 -15.55 -12.95
N ASN A 17 -4.68 -15.59 -14.19
CA ASN A 17 -6.03 -16.07 -14.49
C ASN A 17 -6.16 -17.57 -14.17
N ALA A 18 -5.19 -18.39 -14.56
CA ALA A 18 -5.24 -19.81 -14.23
C ALA A 18 -5.26 -20.06 -12.70
N LEU A 19 -4.54 -19.23 -11.92
CA LEU A 19 -4.53 -19.32 -10.47
C LEU A 19 -5.81 -18.80 -9.82
N VAL A 20 -6.45 -17.76 -10.36
CA VAL A 20 -7.75 -17.28 -9.84
C VAL A 20 -8.87 -18.27 -10.15
N ASP A 21 -8.84 -18.90 -11.33
CA ASP A 21 -9.86 -19.87 -11.76
C ASP A 21 -9.82 -21.17 -10.95
N CYS A 22 -8.63 -21.60 -10.52
CA CYS A 22 -8.49 -22.82 -9.70
C CYS A 22 -8.67 -22.56 -8.20
N ALA A 23 -8.62 -21.31 -7.73
CA ALA A 23 -8.73 -20.96 -6.32
C ALA A 23 -10.05 -21.51 -5.71
N PRO A 24 -10.04 -21.98 -4.43
CA PRO A 24 -8.91 -22.04 -3.50
C PRO A 24 -8.01 -23.28 -3.65
N ARG A 25 -8.17 -24.06 -4.73
CA ARG A 25 -7.34 -25.24 -5.01
C ARG A 25 -6.08 -24.85 -5.78
N SER A 26 -5.10 -25.75 -5.81
CA SER A 26 -3.92 -25.62 -6.66
C SER A 26 -4.22 -26.02 -8.10
N LEU A 27 -3.34 -25.62 -9.03
CA LEU A 27 -3.34 -26.16 -10.39
C LEU A 27 -3.26 -27.69 -10.35
N THR A 28 -4.02 -28.33 -11.23
CA THR A 28 -3.86 -29.75 -11.53
C THR A 28 -2.69 -29.95 -12.48
N TYR A 29 -2.13 -31.17 -12.52
CA TYR A 29 -1.02 -31.48 -13.44
C TYR A 29 -1.33 -31.15 -14.91
N PRO A 30 -2.53 -31.43 -15.47
CA PRO A 30 -2.86 -31.00 -16.82
C PRO A 30 -2.86 -29.48 -17.02
N GLN A 31 -3.37 -28.71 -16.05
CA GLN A 31 -3.38 -27.24 -16.13
C GLN A 31 -1.98 -26.65 -16.02
N GLU A 32 -1.12 -27.26 -15.21
CA GLU A 32 0.30 -26.91 -15.11
C GLU A 32 1.02 -27.13 -16.45
N LEU A 33 0.82 -28.27 -17.09
CA LEU A 33 1.39 -28.55 -18.42
C LEU A 33 0.91 -27.55 -19.47
N GLU A 34 -0.39 -27.28 -19.51
CA GLU A 34 -0.97 -26.31 -20.46
C GLU A 34 -0.37 -24.92 -20.28
N LEU A 35 -0.14 -24.48 -19.04
CA LEU A 35 0.55 -23.22 -18.76
C LEU A 35 2.00 -23.26 -19.22
N LEU A 36 2.74 -24.31 -18.90
CA LEU A 36 4.16 -24.45 -19.23
C LEU A 36 4.39 -24.41 -20.75
N GLU A 37 3.50 -25.02 -21.54
CA GLU A 37 3.55 -25.03 -23.01
C GLU A 37 3.44 -23.63 -23.63
N LYS A 38 2.91 -22.64 -22.90
CA LYS A 38 2.86 -21.24 -23.36
C LYS A 38 4.22 -20.53 -23.23
N PHE A 39 5.18 -21.11 -22.50
CA PHE A 39 6.52 -20.57 -22.31
C PHE A 39 7.52 -21.24 -23.26
N GLN A 40 8.67 -20.58 -23.47
CA GLN A 40 9.72 -21.10 -24.36
C GLN A 40 10.45 -22.29 -23.75
N ASP A 41 10.68 -22.23 -22.45
CA ASP A 41 11.39 -23.21 -21.65
C ASP A 41 11.04 -23.02 -20.17
N GLU A 42 11.51 -23.95 -19.33
CA GLU A 42 11.29 -23.92 -17.87
C GLU A 42 11.89 -22.66 -17.23
N ASP A 43 13.05 -22.17 -17.70
CA ASP A 43 13.69 -20.97 -17.18
C ASP A 43 12.85 -19.70 -17.44
N HIS A 44 12.17 -19.62 -18.59
CA HIS A 44 11.23 -18.55 -18.90
C HIS A 44 10.01 -18.59 -17.98
N PHE A 45 9.44 -19.78 -17.76
CA PHE A 45 8.33 -19.95 -16.82
C PHE A 45 8.72 -19.56 -15.39
N ILE A 46 9.85 -20.06 -14.89
CA ILE A 46 10.37 -19.74 -13.56
C ILE A 46 10.66 -18.24 -13.42
N ALA A 47 11.22 -17.59 -14.46
CA ALA A 47 11.43 -16.15 -14.43
C ALA A 47 10.12 -15.34 -14.33
N CYS A 48 9.04 -15.83 -14.96
CA CYS A 48 7.72 -15.24 -14.85
C CYS A 48 7.16 -15.40 -13.42
N LEU A 49 7.22 -16.60 -12.85
CA LEU A 49 6.77 -16.88 -11.49
C LEU A 49 7.54 -16.06 -10.45
N LEU A 50 8.88 -16.01 -10.55
CA LEU A 50 9.71 -15.16 -9.67
C LEU A 50 9.29 -13.70 -9.74
N TYR A 51 8.99 -13.18 -10.93
CA TYR A 51 8.57 -11.79 -11.08
C TYR A 51 7.23 -11.52 -10.39
N LEU A 52 6.25 -12.42 -10.56
CA LEU A 52 4.94 -12.32 -9.92
C LEU A 52 5.06 -12.44 -8.39
N GLU A 53 5.91 -13.35 -7.89
CA GLU A 53 6.23 -13.49 -6.47
C GLU A 53 6.89 -12.23 -5.90
N MET A 54 7.84 -11.61 -6.62
CA MET A 54 8.51 -10.38 -6.20
C MET A 54 7.54 -9.19 -6.02
N HIS A 55 6.46 -9.15 -6.80
CA HIS A 55 5.38 -8.17 -6.63
C HIS A 55 4.31 -8.63 -5.63
N GLY A 56 4.44 -9.84 -5.11
CA GLY A 56 3.50 -10.45 -4.17
C GLY A 56 2.15 -10.73 -4.79
N LEU A 57 2.06 -10.93 -6.11
CA LEU A 57 0.81 -11.26 -6.82
C LEU A 57 0.46 -12.75 -6.72
N ILE A 58 1.47 -13.58 -6.45
CA ILE A 58 1.33 -15.02 -6.16
C ILE A 58 2.13 -15.36 -4.90
N SER A 59 1.87 -16.52 -4.32
CA SER A 59 2.64 -17.09 -3.20
C SER A 59 4.05 -17.50 -3.64
N ASN A 60 4.78 -18.26 -2.82
CA ASN A 60 6.10 -18.77 -3.16
C ASN A 60 6.00 -20.23 -3.66
N PRO A 61 5.92 -20.47 -4.99
CA PRO A 61 5.85 -21.80 -5.54
C PRO A 61 7.22 -22.44 -5.81
N LEU A 62 8.33 -21.77 -5.53
CA LEU A 62 9.64 -22.19 -6.00
C LEU A 62 10.54 -22.67 -4.85
N ILE A 63 10.89 -23.95 -4.90
CA ILE A 63 11.86 -24.54 -3.99
C ILE A 63 13.26 -24.30 -4.55
N LYS A 64 14.12 -23.66 -3.75
CA LYS A 64 15.53 -23.44 -4.08
C LYS A 64 16.35 -24.65 -3.65
N SER A 65 17.04 -25.27 -4.60
CA SER A 65 18.04 -26.31 -4.35
C SER A 65 19.42 -25.76 -4.69
N GLN A 66 20.37 -25.93 -3.78
CA GLN A 66 21.75 -25.50 -3.96
C GLN A 66 22.69 -26.64 -3.57
N THR A 67 23.52 -27.08 -4.51
CA THR A 67 24.56 -28.09 -4.30
C THR A 67 25.92 -27.40 -4.34
N LEU A 68 26.87 -27.86 -3.50
CA LEU A 68 28.21 -27.28 -3.48
C LEU A 68 28.90 -27.47 -4.84
N GLY A 69 29.22 -26.37 -5.53
CA GLY A 69 29.83 -26.38 -6.86
C GLY A 69 28.85 -26.27 -8.03
N GLU A 70 27.54 -26.34 -7.77
CA GLU A 70 26.49 -26.08 -8.77
C GLU A 70 25.71 -24.81 -8.41
N GLY A 71 25.17 -24.13 -9.42
CA GLY A 71 24.36 -22.92 -9.23
C GLY A 71 23.05 -23.19 -8.48
N VAL A 72 22.28 -22.13 -8.23
CA VAL A 72 20.94 -22.27 -7.63
C VAL A 72 19.98 -22.86 -8.67
N LYS A 73 19.36 -23.98 -8.36
CA LYS A 73 18.27 -24.56 -9.14
C LYS A 73 16.93 -24.22 -8.48
N TYR A 74 15.96 -23.85 -9.31
CA TYR A 74 14.58 -23.64 -8.89
C TYR A 74 13.75 -24.84 -9.30
N ILE A 75 12.89 -25.31 -8.41
CA ILE A 75 11.94 -26.41 -8.65
C ILE A 75 10.55 -25.85 -8.41
N PHE A 76 9.69 -25.93 -9.42
CA PHE A 76 8.31 -25.51 -9.30
C PHE A 76 7.47 -26.53 -8.51
N ASN A 77 6.67 -26.02 -7.58
CA ASN A 77 5.70 -26.78 -6.80
C ASN A 77 4.32 -26.13 -6.94
N SER A 78 3.46 -26.71 -7.77
CA SER A 78 2.10 -26.21 -8.00
C SER A 78 1.25 -26.23 -6.73
N HIS A 79 1.50 -27.14 -5.78
CA HIS A 79 0.79 -27.18 -4.50
C HIS A 79 1.09 -26.02 -3.56
N SER A 80 2.14 -25.22 -3.85
CA SER A 80 2.44 -23.98 -3.14
C SER A 80 2.27 -22.73 -4.02
N CYS A 81 1.62 -22.87 -5.18
CA CYS A 81 1.31 -21.77 -6.09
C CYS A 81 -0.15 -21.33 -5.96
N TYR A 82 -0.38 -20.16 -5.36
CA TYR A 82 -1.69 -19.57 -5.13
C TYR A 82 -1.66 -18.09 -5.51
N ILE A 83 -2.77 -17.57 -6.00
CA ILE A 83 -2.96 -16.12 -6.16
C ILE A 83 -3.11 -15.48 -4.77
N THR A 84 -2.54 -14.28 -4.59
CA THR A 84 -2.63 -13.51 -3.33
C THR A 84 -3.78 -12.50 -3.40
N GLU A 85 -4.04 -11.80 -2.29
CA GLU A 85 -4.95 -10.66 -2.28
C GLU A 85 -4.53 -9.58 -3.29
N LYS A 86 -3.22 -9.33 -3.43
CA LYS A 86 -2.71 -8.36 -4.42
C LYS A 86 -2.88 -8.83 -5.84
N GLY A 87 -2.75 -10.14 -6.10
CA GLY A 87 -3.01 -10.73 -7.39
C GLY A 87 -4.47 -10.57 -7.79
N ILE A 88 -5.39 -10.84 -6.85
CA ILE A 88 -6.83 -10.65 -7.06
C ILE A 88 -7.16 -9.17 -7.29
N ASP A 89 -6.69 -8.28 -6.41
CA ASP A 89 -6.88 -6.84 -6.53
C ASP A 89 -6.32 -6.30 -7.86
N PHE A 90 -5.19 -6.83 -8.33
CA PHE A 90 -4.61 -6.50 -9.63
C PHE A 90 -5.47 -6.95 -10.82
N LEU A 91 -6.10 -8.13 -10.74
CA LEU A 91 -6.99 -8.63 -11.79
C LEU A 91 -8.33 -7.88 -11.83
N LEU A 92 -8.86 -7.49 -10.68
CA LEU A 92 -10.11 -6.72 -10.59
C LEU A 92 -9.94 -5.27 -11.05
N ASP A 93 -8.72 -4.72 -10.95
CA ASP A 93 -8.38 -3.35 -11.33
C ASP A 93 -9.27 -2.27 -10.67
N ASP A 94 -9.81 -2.58 -9.49
CA ASP A 94 -10.70 -1.71 -8.71
C ASP A 94 -10.00 -1.08 -7.48
N GLY A 95 -8.70 -1.35 -7.32
CA GLY A 95 -7.89 -0.92 -6.18
C GLY A 95 -8.08 -1.77 -4.91
N GLY A 96 -9.00 -2.73 -4.95
CA GLY A 96 -9.14 -3.79 -3.96
C GLY A 96 -9.47 -3.37 -2.54
N LEU A 97 -9.39 -4.33 -1.61
CA LEU A 97 -9.59 -4.07 -0.19
C LEU A 97 -8.53 -3.11 0.38
N SER A 98 -7.35 -3.03 -0.26
CA SER A 98 -6.31 -2.06 0.07
C SER A 98 -6.78 -0.61 -0.03
N ALA A 99 -7.66 -0.28 -0.98
CA ALA A 99 -8.25 1.06 -1.11
C ALA A 99 -9.20 1.38 0.07
N ILE A 100 -9.95 0.39 0.55
CA ILE A 100 -10.88 0.52 1.67
C ILE A 100 -10.13 0.58 3.01
N LEU A 101 -9.07 -0.23 3.17
CA LEU A 101 -8.30 -0.32 4.41
C LEU A 101 -7.35 0.88 4.65
N LYS A 102 -7.09 1.72 3.64
CA LYS A 102 -6.34 3.00 3.76
C LYS A 102 -7.06 4.09 4.59
N VAL A 103 -8.15 3.75 5.28
CA VAL A 103 -8.86 4.51 6.33
C VAL A 103 -7.96 5.23 7.36
N GLN A 104 -6.68 4.86 7.50
CA GLN A 104 -5.71 5.60 8.33
C GLN A 104 -5.63 7.09 8.00
N THR A 105 -5.70 7.50 6.72
CA THR A 105 -5.71 8.92 6.36
C THR A 105 -6.94 9.61 6.96
N VAL A 106 -8.12 9.01 6.87
CA VAL A 106 -9.36 9.56 7.47
C VAL A 106 -9.26 9.64 9.00
N ARG A 107 -8.71 8.61 9.65
CA ARG A 107 -8.54 8.59 11.12
C ARG A 107 -7.59 9.69 11.61
N LEU A 108 -6.45 9.90 10.94
CA LEU A 108 -5.51 10.97 11.29
C LEU A 108 -6.13 12.37 11.14
N HIS A 109 -7.00 12.57 10.14
CA HIS A 109 -7.72 13.84 10.00
C HIS A 109 -8.69 14.07 11.17
N ASN A 110 -9.41 13.04 11.63
CA ASN A 110 -10.31 13.17 12.78
C ASN A 110 -9.57 13.57 14.07
N ASP A 111 -8.45 12.92 14.39
CA ASP A 111 -7.67 13.26 15.58
C ASP A 111 -7.10 14.69 15.48
N THR A 112 -6.71 15.12 14.27
CA THR A 112 -6.22 16.48 14.01
C THR A 112 -7.33 17.53 14.17
N ILE A 113 -8.56 17.23 13.70
CA ILE A 113 -9.73 18.11 13.88
C ILE A 113 -10.00 18.30 15.37
N ILE A 114 -10.01 17.22 16.16
CA ILE A 114 -10.23 17.30 17.62
C ILE A 114 -9.19 18.20 18.29
N ALA A 115 -7.91 18.04 17.95
CA ALA A 115 -6.85 18.89 18.50
C ALA A 115 -7.03 20.38 18.14
N LEU A 116 -7.45 20.67 16.90
CA LEU A 116 -7.74 22.04 16.47
C LEU A 116 -8.99 22.61 17.15
N GLU A 117 -10.03 21.80 17.38
CA GLU A 117 -11.20 22.20 18.16
C GLU A 117 -10.82 22.58 19.59
N ASP A 118 -9.94 21.81 20.24
CA ASP A 118 -9.50 22.10 21.60
C ASP A 118 -8.71 23.41 21.67
N ILE A 119 -7.87 23.71 20.67
CA ILE A 119 -7.20 25.01 20.55
C ILE A 119 -8.23 26.15 20.42
N ILE A 120 -9.27 25.98 19.60
CA ILE A 120 -10.34 26.98 19.43
C ILE A 120 -11.11 27.17 20.75
N ARG A 121 -11.39 26.10 21.50
CA ARG A 121 -12.14 26.16 22.77
C ARG A 121 -11.42 26.99 23.83
N VAL A 122 -10.08 26.86 23.92
CA VAL A 122 -9.27 27.61 24.89
C VAL A 122 -8.93 29.04 24.43
N ALA A 123 -9.23 29.40 23.18
CA ALA A 123 -9.01 30.75 22.68
C ALA A 123 -9.87 31.77 23.43
N ASN A 124 -9.29 32.94 23.70
CA ASN A 124 -10.00 34.04 24.35
C ASN A 124 -10.88 34.79 23.34
N MET A 125 -12.05 34.22 23.02
CA MET A 125 -13.01 34.79 22.08
C MET A 125 -14.46 34.44 22.47
N PRO A 126 -15.49 35.14 21.96
CA PRO A 126 -16.89 34.85 22.28
C PRO A 126 -17.32 33.44 21.85
N GLU A 127 -18.18 32.79 22.64
CA GLU A 127 -18.63 31.40 22.39
C GLU A 127 -19.31 31.20 21.04
N ASP A 128 -20.12 32.17 20.58
CA ASP A 128 -20.75 32.11 19.25
C ASP A 128 -19.72 32.04 18.11
N GLN A 129 -18.60 32.75 18.27
CA GLN A 129 -17.52 32.74 17.28
C GLN A 129 -16.73 31.43 17.33
N LYS A 130 -16.50 30.86 18.53
CA LYS A 130 -15.88 29.53 18.67
C LYS A 130 -16.71 28.46 17.97
N ASN A 131 -18.02 28.44 18.23
CA ASN A 131 -18.94 27.49 17.63
C ASN A 131 -18.98 27.62 16.10
N GLY A 132 -18.97 28.85 15.58
CA GLY A 132 -18.87 29.10 14.14
C GLY A 132 -17.56 28.59 13.52
N LEU A 133 -16.43 28.74 14.21
CA LEU A 133 -15.13 28.21 13.74
C LEU A 133 -15.08 26.69 13.77
N ILE A 134 -15.60 26.06 14.83
CA ILE A 134 -15.67 24.60 14.94
C ILE A 134 -16.54 24.00 13.83
N SER A 135 -17.69 24.62 13.52
CA SER A 135 -18.54 24.16 12.42
C SER A 135 -17.80 24.21 11.09
N LYS A 136 -17.15 25.35 10.78
CA LYS A 136 -16.38 25.51 9.55
C LYS A 136 -15.23 24.53 9.44
N LEU A 137 -14.54 24.26 10.55
CA LEU A 137 -13.44 23.29 10.61
C LEU A 137 -13.90 21.86 10.24
N ARG A 138 -15.08 21.43 10.73
CA ARG A 138 -15.65 20.11 10.44
C ARG A 138 -16.14 19.94 9.00
N GLU A 139 -16.44 21.05 8.34
CA GLU A 139 -16.88 21.07 6.93
C GLU A 139 -15.69 21.05 5.95
N LEU A 140 -14.45 21.21 6.43
CA LEU A 140 -13.28 21.25 5.56
C LEU A 140 -12.93 19.87 4.97
N PRO A 141 -12.55 19.79 3.69
CA PRO A 141 -12.00 18.57 3.12
C PRO A 141 -10.63 18.24 3.73
N ALA A 142 -10.25 16.96 3.69
CA ALA A 142 -8.99 16.45 4.24
C ALA A 142 -7.76 17.24 3.78
N ASP A 143 -7.64 17.55 2.48
CA ASP A 143 -6.52 18.32 1.95
C ASP A 143 -6.46 19.75 2.53
N ALA A 144 -7.60 20.40 2.77
CA ALA A 144 -7.64 21.72 3.39
C ALA A 144 -7.22 21.67 4.86
N ILE A 145 -7.62 20.62 5.60
CA ILE A 145 -7.16 20.38 6.98
C ILE A 145 -5.64 20.17 7.00
N LYS A 146 -5.09 19.39 6.07
CA LYS A 146 -3.63 19.19 5.93
C LYS A 146 -2.91 20.51 5.69
N HIS A 147 -3.40 21.33 4.76
CA HIS A 147 -2.81 22.64 4.47
C HIS A 147 -2.89 23.60 5.66
N LEU A 148 -4.04 23.67 6.33
CA LEU A 148 -4.24 24.47 7.54
C LEU A 148 -3.24 24.05 8.64
N THR A 149 -3.10 22.76 8.90
CA THR A 149 -2.18 22.23 9.92
C THR A 149 -0.72 22.59 9.60
N LEU A 150 -0.29 22.50 8.34
CA LEU A 150 1.06 22.90 7.93
C LEU A 150 1.31 24.41 8.10
N GLN A 151 0.31 25.24 7.79
CA GLN A 151 0.39 26.68 8.00
C GLN A 151 0.48 27.02 9.50
N LEU A 152 -0.36 26.40 10.33
CA LEU A 152 -0.34 26.58 11.78
C LEU A 152 0.98 26.12 12.40
N LEU A 153 1.54 25.01 11.94
CA LEU A 153 2.86 24.53 12.38
C LEU A 153 3.95 25.56 12.05
N THR A 154 3.93 26.10 10.84
CA THR A 154 4.90 27.12 10.40
C THR A 154 4.77 28.39 11.25
N GLN A 155 3.55 28.89 11.44
CA GLN A 155 3.32 30.07 12.27
C GLN A 155 3.69 29.82 13.75
N GLY A 156 3.40 28.64 14.29
CA GLY A 156 3.80 28.25 15.63
C GLY A 156 5.33 28.22 15.78
N ALA A 157 6.04 27.63 14.82
CA ALA A 157 7.51 27.59 14.79
C ALA A 157 8.13 29.00 14.76
N LEU A 158 7.52 29.93 14.02
CA LEU A 158 8.00 31.32 13.96
C LEU A 158 7.75 32.09 15.27
N ASN A 159 6.69 31.76 16.01
CA ASN A 159 6.33 32.45 17.27
C ASN A 159 6.94 31.80 18.52
N LEU A 160 7.50 30.59 18.40
CA LEU A 160 8.16 29.84 19.49
C LEU A 160 9.26 30.64 20.20
N PRO A 161 10.17 31.36 19.52
CA PRO A 161 11.17 32.20 20.18
C PRO A 161 10.55 33.29 21.07
N SER A 162 9.46 33.91 20.61
CA SER A 162 8.73 34.93 21.38
C SER A 162 8.05 34.34 22.61
N ALA A 163 7.52 33.11 22.50
CA ALA A 163 6.96 32.39 23.64
C ALA A 163 8.03 32.08 24.71
N ILE A 164 9.24 31.65 24.29
CA ILE A 164 10.36 31.39 25.20
C ILE A 164 10.80 32.68 25.91
N GLN A 165 10.87 33.80 25.19
CA GLN A 165 11.21 35.10 25.79
C GLN A 165 10.19 35.54 26.84
N LEU A 166 8.89 35.30 26.59
CA LEU A 166 7.83 35.62 27.54
C LEU A 166 7.96 34.77 28.81
N ILE A 167 8.24 33.47 28.68
CA ILE A 167 8.47 32.56 29.80
C ILE A 167 9.69 33.02 30.62
N GLN A 168 10.80 33.38 29.96
CA GLN A 168 11.99 33.89 30.62
C GLN A 168 11.70 35.16 31.44
N LYS A 169 10.89 36.08 30.90
CA LYS A 169 10.52 37.32 31.59
C LYS A 169 9.62 37.09 32.82
N VAL A 170 8.78 36.05 32.81
CA VAL A 170 7.89 35.71 33.94
C VAL A 170 8.62 34.94 35.04
N LEU A 171 9.68 34.20 34.70
CA LEU A 171 10.49 33.41 35.63
C LEU A 171 11.67 34.18 36.26
N GLN A 172 11.92 35.41 35.81
CA GLN A 172 12.89 36.35 36.39
C GLN A 172 12.19 37.33 37.32
#